data_AF-A0A7R9T816-F1
#
_entry.id   AF-A0A7R9T816-F1
#
_cell.length_a   1.000
_cell.length_b   1.000
_cell.length_c   1.000
_cell.angle_alpha   90.00
_cell.angle_beta   90.00
_cell.angle_gamma   90.00
#
_symmetry.space_group_name_H-M   'P 1'
#
loop_
_entity.id
_entity.type
_entity.pdbx_description
1 polymer ?
#
loop_
_entity_poly.entity_id
_entity_poly.type
_entity_poly.pdbx_seq_one_letter_code
_entity_poly.pdbx_strand_id
1 'polypeptide(L)'
;PEESPADVAKLRGLPLVLWLNLDADADRRGHMERMFDRWNVTNHVRVRGHDARRVDVTTLLHGGAAAHPGEIGCTVSHLKALRYFVTRTDEDVVLIMEDDADI
;
A
#
# COMPACT_ATOMS: atom_id res chain seq x y z
N PRO A 1 9.40 9.83 21.16
CA PRO A 1 10.47 10.81 20.93
C PRO A 1 10.04 11.69 19.76
N GLU A 2 10.33 12.99 19.78
CA GLU A 2 10.11 13.82 18.59
C GLU A 2 11.28 13.54 17.64
N GLU A 3 10.99 13.22 16.38
CA GLU A 3 12.02 12.78 15.44
C GLU A 3 12.97 13.93 15.08
N SER A 4 14.27 13.65 15.05
CA SER A 4 15.24 14.70 14.77
C SER A 4 15.20 15.10 13.29
N PRO A 5 15.53 16.37 12.94
CA PRO A 5 15.65 16.78 11.54
C PRO A 5 16.63 15.91 10.72
N ALA A 6 17.63 15.32 11.38
CA ALA A 6 18.58 14.41 10.77
C ALA A 6 17.95 13.05 10.43
N ASP A 7 17.00 12.55 11.23
CA ASP A 7 16.30 11.30 10.97
C ASP A 7 15.31 11.45 9.80
N VAL A 8 14.52 12.54 9.80
CA VAL A 8 13.64 12.87 8.66
C VAL A 8 14.44 13.04 7.36
N ALA A 9 15.67 13.56 7.43
CA ALA A 9 16.52 13.72 6.25
C ALA A 9 16.92 12.39 5.60
N LYS A 10 16.97 11.27 6.35
CA LYS A 10 17.33 9.94 5.82
C LYS A 10 16.29 9.40 4.84
N LEU A 11 15.05 9.84 4.96
CA LEU A 11 13.91 9.38 4.14
C LEU A 11 13.63 10.30 2.94
N ARG A 12 14.44 11.35 2.74
CA ARG A 12 14.31 12.23 1.57
C ARG A 12 14.69 11.47 0.30
N GLY A 13 13.88 11.64 -0.74
CA GLY A 13 14.12 11.03 -2.04
C GLY A 13 13.74 9.55 -2.11
N LEU A 14 12.90 9.06 -1.18
CA LEU A 14 12.26 7.77 -1.35
C LEU A 14 11.53 7.71 -2.71
N PRO A 15 11.54 6.55 -3.39
CA PRO A 15 10.75 6.35 -4.59
C PRO A 15 9.25 6.48 -4.26
N LEU A 16 8.42 6.57 -5.30
CA LEU A 16 6.97 6.60 -5.12
C LEU A 16 6.51 5.41 -4.25
N VAL A 17 5.83 5.73 -3.14
CA VAL A 17 5.28 4.73 -2.22
C VAL A 17 3.83 4.42 -2.59
N LEU A 18 3.56 3.21 -3.06
CA LEU A 18 2.20 2.70 -3.25
C LEU A 18 1.80 1.91 -2.01
N TRP A 19 0.86 2.39 -1.23
CA TRP A 19 0.47 1.70 0.01
C TRP A 19 -0.95 1.16 -0.04
N LEU A 20 -1.13 -0.04 0.50
CA LEU A 20 -2.36 -0.82 0.44
C LEU A 20 -3.14 -0.66 1.75
N ASN A 21 -4.45 -0.45 1.64
CA ASN A 21 -5.34 -0.41 2.79
C ASN A 21 -6.79 -0.71 2.35
N LEU A 22 -7.54 -1.42 3.19
CA LEU A 22 -8.98 -1.59 2.99
C LEU A 22 -9.72 -0.31 3.41
N ASP A 23 -10.72 0.12 2.64
CA ASP A 23 -11.53 1.30 3.02
C ASP A 23 -12.26 1.14 4.37
N ALA A 24 -12.53 -0.10 4.78
CA ALA A 24 -13.16 -0.39 6.06
C ALA A 24 -12.20 -0.16 7.24
N ASP A 25 -10.88 -0.17 7.01
CA ASP A 25 -9.85 -0.07 8.04
C ASP A 25 -9.33 1.37 8.15
N ALA A 26 -10.24 2.30 8.49
CA ALA A 26 -9.97 3.74 8.56
C ALA A 26 -8.89 4.12 9.60
N ASP A 27 -8.79 3.36 10.70
CA ASP A 27 -7.78 3.60 11.74
C ASP A 27 -6.36 3.30 11.23
N ARG A 28 -6.18 2.21 10.47
CA ARG A 28 -4.91 1.85 9.83
C ARG A 28 -4.53 2.84 8.74
N ARG A 29 -5.53 3.30 7.97
CA ARG A 29 -5.36 4.41 7.03
C ARG A 29 -4.82 5.66 7.71
N GLY A 30 -5.45 6.08 8.80
CA GLY A 30 -5.03 7.26 9.56
C GLY A 30 -3.65 7.08 10.20
N HIS A 31 -3.28 5.85 10.60
CA HIS A 31 -1.93 5.54 11.07
C HIS A 31 -0.89 5.80 9.97
N MET A 32 -1.10 5.25 8.77
CA MET A 32 -0.20 5.44 7.62
C MET A 32 -0.09 6.92 7.22
N GLU A 33 -1.20 7.65 7.13
CA GLU A 33 -1.21 9.07 6.78
C GLU A 33 -0.40 9.90 7.81
N ARG A 34 -0.63 9.68 9.10
CA ARG A 34 0.16 10.34 10.16
C ARG A 34 1.63 9.94 10.14
N MET A 35 1.94 8.68 9.84
CA MET A 35 3.32 8.20 9.73
C MET A 35 4.06 8.92 8.59
N PHE A 36 3.46 9.01 7.41
CA PHE A 36 4.04 9.72 6.28
C PHE A 36 4.21 11.22 6.56
N ASP A 37 3.23 11.86 7.21
CA ASP A 37 3.33 13.26 7.64
C ASP A 37 4.49 13.47 8.63
N ARG A 38 4.61 12.61 9.65
CA ARG A 38 5.71 12.69 10.64
C ARG A 38 7.09 12.60 9.99
N TRP A 39 7.23 11.72 9.00
CA TRP A 39 8.48 11.48 8.29
C TRP A 39 8.68 12.35 7.04
N ASN A 40 7.75 13.27 6.76
CA ASN A 40 7.74 14.12 5.57
C ASN A 40 7.86 13.33 4.25
N VAL A 41 7.26 12.14 4.20
CA VAL A 41 7.15 11.33 2.98
C VAL A 41 5.93 11.83 2.23
N THR A 42 6.14 12.62 1.17
CA THR A 42 5.04 13.26 0.41
C THR A 42 4.74 12.57 -0.92
N ASN A 43 5.68 11.78 -1.44
CA ASN A 43 5.53 11.06 -2.71
C ASN A 43 4.89 9.67 -2.49
N HIS A 44 3.61 9.65 -2.13
CA HIS A 44 2.89 8.39 -1.90
C HIS A 44 1.48 8.39 -2.49
N VAL A 45 0.97 7.21 -2.86
CA VAL A 45 -0.39 7.00 -3.36
C VAL A 45 -1.03 5.83 -2.62
N ARG A 46 -2.22 6.06 -2.06
CA ARG A 46 -3.03 4.98 -1.48
C ARG A 46 -3.69 4.17 -2.59
N VAL A 47 -3.46 2.87 -2.59
CA VAL A 47 -4.15 1.90 -3.43
C VAL A 47 -5.19 1.17 -2.59
N ARG A 48 -6.47 1.37 -2.93
CA ARG A 48 -7.59 0.68 -2.26
C ARG A 48 -7.46 -0.83 -2.41
N GLY A 49 -7.37 -1.55 -1.29
CA GLY A 49 -7.33 -3.01 -1.25
C GLY A 49 -8.68 -3.68 -1.53
N HIS A 50 -8.62 -5.00 -1.74
CA HIS A 50 -9.76 -5.88 -2.00
C HIS A 50 -10.07 -6.74 -0.78
N ASP A 51 -11.24 -6.53 -0.18
CA ASP A 51 -11.71 -7.33 0.95
C ASP A 51 -12.41 -8.61 0.46
N ALA A 52 -11.59 -9.62 0.16
CA ALA A 52 -12.06 -10.90 -0.35
C ALA A 52 -12.90 -11.72 0.65
N ARG A 53 -12.94 -11.32 1.93
CA ARG A 53 -13.86 -11.89 2.94
C ARG A 53 -15.31 -11.44 2.73
N ARG A 54 -15.51 -10.32 2.03
CA ARG A 54 -16.82 -9.71 1.76
C ARG A 54 -17.28 -9.87 0.32
N VAL A 55 -16.35 -9.92 -0.63
CA VAL A 55 -16.63 -10.02 -2.06
C VAL A 55 -15.72 -11.07 -2.67
N ASP A 56 -16.27 -12.01 -3.44
CA ASP A 56 -15.44 -12.95 -4.18
C ASP A 56 -14.66 -12.22 -5.29
N VAL A 57 -13.34 -12.18 -5.15
CA VAL A 57 -12.40 -11.57 -6.11
C VAL A 57 -11.60 -12.60 -6.89
N THR A 58 -11.87 -13.91 -6.73
CA THR A 58 -11.20 -14.97 -7.49
C THR A 58 -11.48 -14.88 -8.99
N THR A 59 -12.58 -14.22 -9.36
CA THR A 59 -12.94 -13.91 -10.75
C THR A 59 -11.93 -13.00 -11.46
N LEU A 60 -11.08 -12.30 -10.69
CA LEU A 60 -9.98 -11.50 -11.23
C LEU A 60 -8.73 -12.34 -11.54
N LEU A 61 -8.69 -13.60 -11.10
CA LEU A 61 -7.56 -14.51 -11.27
C LEU A 61 -7.90 -15.57 -12.32
N HIS A 62 -7.04 -15.70 -13.32
CA HIS A 62 -7.17 -16.77 -14.30
C HIS A 62 -6.92 -18.13 -13.64
N GLY A 63 -7.84 -19.09 -13.82
CA GLY A 63 -7.76 -20.41 -13.18
C GLY A 63 -8.27 -20.46 -11.73
N GLY A 64 -8.72 -19.33 -11.18
CA GLY A 64 -9.17 -19.23 -9.79
C GLY A 64 -8.02 -19.34 -8.78
N ALA A 65 -8.37 -19.37 -7.50
CA ALA A 65 -7.42 -19.57 -6.41
C ALA A 65 -8.05 -20.39 -5.28
N ALA A 66 -7.31 -21.37 -4.76
CA ALA A 66 -7.69 -22.17 -3.60
C ALA A 66 -6.83 -21.77 -2.39
N ALA A 67 -7.05 -20.55 -1.88
CA ALA A 67 -6.33 -19.97 -0.75
C ALA A 67 -7.32 -19.33 0.23
N HIS A 68 -6.85 -18.91 1.41
CA HIS A 68 -7.73 -18.24 2.36
C HIS A 68 -8.19 -16.88 1.77
N PRO A 69 -9.44 -16.44 1.97
CA PRO A 69 -9.93 -15.19 1.40
C PRO A 69 -9.00 -14.00 1.69
N GLY A 70 -8.47 -13.90 2.91
CA GLY A 70 -7.49 -12.85 3.26
C GLY A 70 -6.25 -12.83 2.35
N GLU A 71 -5.70 -13.99 2.01
CA GLU A 71 -4.53 -14.13 1.13
C GLU A 71 -4.88 -13.77 -0.31
N ILE A 72 -6.07 -14.17 -0.78
CA ILE A 72 -6.58 -13.81 -2.11
C ILE A 72 -6.76 -12.29 -2.20
N GLY A 73 -7.35 -11.67 -1.17
CA GLY A 73 -7.55 -10.23 -1.10
C GLY A 73 -6.24 -9.45 -1.09
N CYS A 74 -5.27 -9.87 -0.28
CA CYS A 74 -3.91 -9.31 -0.26
C CYS A 74 -3.24 -9.44 -1.64
N THR A 75 -3.26 -10.64 -2.24
CA THR A 75 -2.67 -10.90 -3.56
C THR A 75 -3.26 -10.01 -4.65
N VAL A 76 -4.59 -9.93 -4.75
CA VAL A 76 -5.28 -9.10 -5.75
C VAL A 76 -5.01 -7.61 -5.51
N SER A 77 -4.86 -7.18 -4.26
CA SER A 77 -4.52 -5.80 -3.91
C SER A 77 -3.10 -5.43 -4.38
N HIS A 78 -2.13 -6.32 -4.20
CA HIS A 78 -0.78 -6.16 -4.73
C HIS A 78 -0.74 -6.15 -6.25
N LEU A 79 -1.46 -7.05 -6.92
CA LEU A 79 -1.58 -7.05 -8.39
C LEU A 79 -2.17 -5.73 -8.91
N LYS A 80 -3.12 -5.14 -8.18
CA LYS A 80 -3.66 -3.82 -8.50
C LYS A 80 -2.63 -2.70 -8.33
N ALA A 81 -1.78 -2.74 -7.30
CA ALA A 81 -0.68 -1.79 -7.13
C ALA A 81 0.37 -1.95 -8.24
N LEU A 82 0.74 -3.17 -8.61
CA LEU A 82 1.64 -3.43 -9.74
C LEU A 82 1.04 -2.94 -11.06
N ARG A 83 -0.26 -3.15 -11.29
CA ARG A 83 -0.95 -2.56 -12.45
C ARG A 83 -0.89 -1.04 -12.41
N TYR A 84 -1.07 -0.40 -11.25
CA TYR A 84 -0.92 1.05 -11.13
C TYR A 84 0.49 1.49 -11.51
N PHE A 85 1.52 0.85 -10.94
CA PHE A 85 2.92 1.12 -11.27
C PHE A 85 3.17 1.08 -12.78
N VAL A 86 2.83 -0.04 -13.43
CA VAL A 86 3.11 -0.26 -14.86
C VAL A 86 2.27 0.62 -15.79
N THR A 87 1.06 1.02 -15.39
CA THR A 87 0.11 1.68 -16.31
C THR A 87 -0.18 3.15 -16.00
N ARG A 88 0.28 3.66 -14.85
CA ARG A 88 -0.03 5.02 -14.36
C ARG A 88 1.20 5.80 -13.90
N THR A 89 2.39 5.24 -14.02
CA THR A 89 3.63 5.90 -13.61
C THR A 89 4.71 5.65 -14.66
N ASP A 90 5.69 6.55 -14.73
CA ASP A 90 6.92 6.40 -15.52
C ASP A 90 8.15 6.19 -14.60
N GLU A 91 7.91 5.77 -13.35
CA GLU A 91 8.96 5.54 -12.35
C GLU A 91 9.74 4.26 -12.68
N ASP A 92 11.05 4.24 -12.45
CA ASP A 92 11.86 3.03 -12.61
C ASP A 92 11.66 2.03 -11.45
N VAL A 93 11.29 2.55 -10.28
CA VAL A 93 11.10 1.78 -9.05
C VAL A 93 10.00 2.40 -8.19
N VAL A 94 9.22 1.54 -7.54
CA VAL A 94 8.25 1.92 -6.51
C VAL A 94 8.47 1.10 -5.25
N LEU A 95 8.11 1.66 -4.10
CA LEU A 95 7.99 0.93 -2.85
C LEU A 95 6.52 0.55 -2.64
N ILE A 96 6.21 -0.73 -2.48
CA ILE A 96 4.85 -1.18 -2.13
C ILE A 96 4.80 -1.53 -0.64
N MET A 97 3.83 -0.98 0.08
CA MET A 97 3.69 -1.16 1.54
C MET A 97 2.27 -1.60 1.94
N GLU A 98 2.16 -2.47 2.93
CA GLU A 98 0.88 -2.76 3.62
C GLU A 98 0.61 -1.72 4.72
N ASP A 99 -0.63 -1.66 5.23
CA ASP A 99 -1.08 -0.71 6.25
C ASP A 99 -0.77 -1.12 7.71
N ASP A 100 0.13 -2.09 7.91
CA ASP A 100 0.82 -2.40 9.17
C ASP A 100 2.31 -2.08 9.15
N ALA A 101 2.80 -1.42 8.09
CA ALA A 101 4.17 -0.97 8.03
C ALA A 101 4.44 0.20 8.99
N ASP A 102 5.65 0.23 9.55
CA ASP A 102 6.19 1.33 10.35
C ASP A 102 7.61 1.64 9.84
N ILE A 103 7.95 2.92 9.71
CA ILE A 103 9.24 3.41 9.17
C ILE A 103 9.98 4.16 10.27
#